data_AF-A0A931M5N1-F1
#
_entry.id   AF-A0A931M5N1-F1
#
_cell.length_a   1.000
_cell.length_b   1.000
_cell.length_c   1.000
_cell.angle_alpha   90.00
_cell.angle_beta   90.00
_cell.angle_gamma   90.00
#
_symmetry.space_group_name_H-M   'P 1'
#
loop_
_entity.id
_entity.type
_entity.pdbx_description
1 polymer ?
#
loop_
_entity_poly.entity_id
_entity_poly.type
_entity_poly.pdbx_seq_one_letter_code
_entity_poly.pdbx_strand_id
1 'polypeptide(L)'
;MKLLILPAMTDVSAAYENELSYYQQQLVQLKKQQVNLGFLRLLVFIVAAVCIYITISRNNAYFIVGALLSIALFFYFVRIYVDKKEERELAEKLVFLCQNELNIQEGKLNQFNNGEAYSSYEKYYSDLDVFGNGSLFQLINRTSTTIGEDTLAAQLKDPAADKQKITGTQEAIKELKDQLKQRQLLSAKGLLYHYDSNDLSQINQWLTEKEVFINHPWYRIALWLLPLLGISTLLYWFF
;
A
#
# COMPACT_ATOMS: atom_id res chain seq x y z
N MET A 1 -8.74 -5.93 -38.77
CA MET A 1 -7.47 -5.66 -38.04
C MET A 1 -7.34 -6.72 -36.93
N LYS A 2 -7.12 -7.98 -37.32
CA LYS A 2 -7.10 -9.17 -36.44
C LYS A 2 -5.91 -10.09 -36.78
N LEU A 3 -4.91 -9.52 -37.46
CA LEU A 3 -3.72 -10.20 -37.96
C LEU A 3 -2.55 -9.60 -37.20
N LEU A 4 -1.76 -10.46 -36.54
CA LEU A 4 -0.65 -10.20 -35.60
C LEU A 4 -1.02 -10.25 -34.11
N ILE A 5 -1.83 -11.23 -33.69
CA ILE A 5 -1.64 -11.79 -32.34
C ILE A 5 -0.42 -12.72 -32.47
N LEU A 6 0.76 -12.20 -32.16
CA LEU A 6 2.00 -12.97 -32.15
C LEU A 6 1.84 -14.14 -31.15
N PRO A 7 2.42 -15.33 -31.42
CA PRO A 7 2.32 -16.50 -30.52
C PRO A 7 2.89 -16.26 -29.11
N ALA A 8 3.71 -15.21 -28.92
CA ALA A 8 4.15 -14.76 -27.60
C ALA A 8 3.05 -14.06 -26.78
N MET A 9 2.03 -13.48 -27.43
CA MET A 9 0.95 -12.76 -26.75
C MET A 9 -0.02 -13.71 -26.05
N THR A 10 -0.30 -14.89 -26.62
CA THR A 10 -1.20 -15.89 -26.01
C THR A 10 -0.64 -16.48 -24.71
N ASP A 11 0.68 -16.66 -24.63
CA ASP A 11 1.35 -17.17 -23.44
C ASP A 11 1.32 -16.13 -22.30
N VAL A 12 1.54 -14.86 -22.64
CA VAL A 12 1.48 -13.75 -21.67
C VAL A 12 0.04 -13.53 -21.17
N SER A 13 -0.97 -13.56 -22.04
CA SER A 13 -2.38 -13.48 -21.63
C SER A 13 -2.75 -14.61 -20.67
N ALA A 14 -2.36 -15.84 -20.98
CA ALA A 14 -2.62 -17.00 -20.12
C ALA A 14 -1.95 -16.85 -18.74
N ALA A 15 -0.75 -16.28 -18.67
CA ALA A 15 -0.09 -15.99 -17.39
C ALA A 15 -0.89 -15.01 -16.53
N TYR A 16 -1.38 -13.91 -17.11
CA TYR A 16 -2.22 -12.93 -16.39
C TYR A 16 -3.60 -13.48 -16.00
N GLU A 17 -4.23 -14.32 -16.83
CA GLU A 17 -5.51 -14.97 -16.50
C GLU A 17 -5.38 -15.94 -15.32
N ASN A 18 -4.29 -16.71 -15.28
CA ASN A 18 -3.97 -17.62 -14.18
C ASN A 18 -3.72 -16.84 -12.87
N GLU A 19 -2.94 -15.76 -12.93
CA GLU A 19 -2.68 -14.91 -11.76
C GLU A 19 -3.94 -14.17 -11.30
N LEU A 20 -4.76 -13.66 -12.22
CA LEU A 20 -6.04 -13.03 -11.91
C LEU A 20 -6.95 -13.99 -11.15
N SER A 21 -7.10 -15.22 -11.65
CA SER A 21 -7.92 -16.25 -11.01
C SER A 21 -7.42 -16.59 -9.60
N TYR A 22 -6.10 -16.71 -9.45
CA TYR A 22 -5.45 -16.96 -8.16
C TYR A 22 -5.71 -15.83 -7.15
N TYR A 23 -5.49 -14.57 -7.52
CA TYR A 23 -5.71 -13.44 -6.62
C TYR A 23 -7.20 -13.20 -6.32
N GLN A 24 -8.10 -13.43 -7.28
CA GLN A 24 -9.54 -13.39 -7.02
C GLN A 24 -9.98 -14.43 -5.98
N GLN A 25 -9.47 -15.67 -6.07
CA GLN A 25 -9.73 -16.69 -5.06
C GLN A 25 -9.19 -16.30 -3.69
N GLN A 26 -7.96 -15.76 -3.62
CA GLN A 26 -7.39 -15.25 -2.38
C GLN A 26 -8.24 -14.12 -1.78
N LEU A 27 -8.74 -13.18 -2.60
CA LEU A 27 -9.60 -12.11 -2.12
C LEU A 27 -10.88 -12.61 -1.46
N VAL A 28 -11.51 -13.64 -2.02
CA VAL A 28 -12.70 -14.27 -1.42
C VAL A 28 -12.36 -14.84 -0.04
N GLN A 29 -11.23 -15.53 0.08
CA GLN A 29 -10.79 -16.11 1.35
C GLN A 29 -10.45 -15.02 2.39
N LEU A 30 -9.72 -13.98 2.00
CA LEU A 30 -9.33 -12.87 2.87
C LEU A 30 -10.55 -12.08 3.35
N LYS A 31 -11.53 -11.82 2.47
CA LYS A 31 -12.80 -11.17 2.85
C LYS A 31 -13.56 -12.01 3.88
N LYS A 32 -13.63 -13.33 3.69
CA LYS A 32 -14.27 -14.24 4.65
C LYS A 32 -13.55 -14.23 6.00
N GLN A 33 -12.22 -14.32 6.01
CA GLN A 33 -11.41 -14.26 7.23
C GLN A 33 -11.63 -12.94 7.98
N GLN A 34 -11.65 -11.81 7.25
CA GLN A 34 -11.86 -10.49 7.83
C GLN A 34 -13.24 -10.33 8.47
N VAL A 35 -14.30 -10.85 7.84
CA VAL A 35 -15.66 -10.87 8.42
C VAL A 35 -15.70 -11.72 9.68
N ASN A 36 -15.11 -12.93 9.65
CA ASN A 36 -15.05 -13.80 10.82
C ASN A 36 -14.29 -13.17 11.99
N LEU A 37 -13.17 -12.49 11.71
CA LEU A 37 -12.42 -11.73 12.73
C LEU A 37 -13.23 -10.56 13.29
N GLY A 38 -14.04 -9.89 12.47
CA GLY A 38 -15.00 -8.88 12.92
C GLY A 38 -16.00 -9.44 13.93
N PHE A 39 -16.60 -10.60 13.64
CA PHE A 39 -17.50 -11.28 14.57
C PHE A 39 -16.80 -11.73 15.87
N LEU A 40 -15.59 -12.28 15.78
CA LEU A 40 -14.82 -12.68 16.96
C LEU A 40 -14.49 -11.50 17.87
N ARG A 41 -14.12 -10.35 17.30
CA ARG A 41 -13.88 -9.11 18.07
C ARG A 41 -15.14 -8.65 18.81
N LEU A 42 -16.30 -8.73 18.15
CA LEU A 42 -17.58 -8.40 18.77
C LEU A 42 -17.91 -9.34 19.93
N LEU A 43 -17.68 -10.65 19.77
CA LEU A 43 -17.89 -11.64 20.84
C LEU A 43 -17.01 -11.32 22.05
N VAL A 44 -15.72 -11.07 21.83
CA VAL A 44 -14.77 -10.73 22.91
C VAL A 44 -15.20 -9.44 23.63
N PHE A 45 -15.70 -8.45 22.90
CA PHE A 45 -16.23 -7.22 23.49
C PHE A 45 -17.46 -7.49 24.39
N ILE A 46 -18.38 -8.34 23.94
CA ILE A 46 -19.55 -8.74 24.74
C ILE A 46 -19.11 -9.47 26.01
N VAL A 47 -18.14 -10.39 25.91
CA VAL A 47 -17.58 -11.11 27.07
C VAL A 47 -16.96 -10.12 28.06
N ALA A 48 -16.19 -9.14 27.59
CA ALA A 48 -15.63 -8.10 28.45
C ALA A 48 -16.72 -7.31 29.18
N ALA A 49 -17.78 -6.90 28.48
CA ALA A 49 -18.91 -6.17 29.07
C ALA A 49 -19.65 -7.00 30.13
N VAL A 50 -19.86 -8.29 29.88
CA VAL A 50 -20.46 -9.22 30.84
C VAL A 50 -19.58 -9.39 32.08
N CYS A 51 -18.26 -9.56 31.92
CA CYS A 51 -17.33 -9.63 33.04
C CYS A 51 -17.38 -8.37 33.92
N ILE A 52 -17.41 -7.19 33.30
CA ILE A 52 -17.51 -5.91 34.01
C ILE A 52 -18.86 -5.81 34.75
N TYR A 53 -19.96 -6.15 34.09
CA TYR A 53 -21.30 -6.13 34.70
C TYR A 53 -21.39 -7.04 35.94
N ILE A 54 -20.88 -8.28 35.83
CA ILE A 54 -20.88 -9.24 36.95
C ILE A 54 -19.98 -8.74 38.09
N THR A 55 -18.84 -8.13 37.78
CA THR A 55 -17.94 -7.54 38.79
C THR A 55 -18.69 -6.52 39.64
N ILE A 56 -19.44 -5.62 39.01
CA ILE A 56 -20.21 -4.56 39.69
C ILE A 56 -21.39 -5.17 40.46
N SER A 57 -22.15 -6.07 39.84
CA SER A 57 -23.38 -6.62 40.44
C SER A 57 -23.11 -7.57 41.62
N ARG A 58 -22.02 -8.35 41.57
CA ARG A 58 -21.69 -9.36 42.60
C ARG A 58 -20.55 -8.96 43.52
N ASN A 59 -19.99 -7.76 43.35
CA ASN A 59 -18.80 -7.26 44.05
C ASN A 59 -17.65 -8.29 44.10
N ASN A 60 -17.47 -9.04 43.01
CA ASN A 60 -16.51 -10.14 42.94
C ASN A 60 -15.33 -9.75 42.02
N ALA A 61 -14.18 -9.50 42.64
CA ALA A 61 -12.97 -9.05 41.97
C ALA A 61 -12.35 -10.07 40.99
N TYR A 62 -12.68 -11.36 41.08
CA TYR A 62 -12.13 -12.38 40.16
C TYR A 62 -12.48 -12.11 38.68
N PHE A 63 -13.63 -11.47 38.41
CA PHE A 63 -14.05 -11.15 37.04
C PHE A 63 -13.28 -9.98 36.40
N ILE A 64 -12.51 -9.21 37.19
CA ILE A 64 -11.62 -8.17 36.67
C ILE A 64 -10.53 -8.78 35.80
N VAL A 65 -9.98 -9.93 36.22
CA VAL A 65 -8.97 -10.66 35.44
C VAL A 65 -9.55 -11.11 34.09
N GLY A 66 -10.81 -11.56 34.07
CA GLY A 66 -11.52 -11.94 32.83
C GLY A 66 -11.74 -10.74 31.88
N ALA A 67 -12.07 -9.57 32.42
CA ALA A 67 -12.18 -8.34 31.65
C ALA A 67 -10.84 -7.90 31.04
N LEU A 68 -9.75 -7.93 31.83
CA LEU A 68 -8.41 -7.61 31.35
C LEU A 68 -7.93 -8.58 30.26
N LEU A 69 -8.17 -9.89 30.42
CA LEU A 69 -7.84 -10.88 29.41
C LEU A 69 -8.62 -10.66 28.11
N SER A 70 -9.90 -10.28 28.22
CA SER A 70 -10.74 -9.99 27.06
C SER A 70 -10.26 -8.73 26.31
N ILE A 71 -9.79 -7.70 27.03
CA ILE A 71 -9.18 -6.51 26.43
C ILE A 71 -7.88 -6.89 25.68
N ALA A 72 -7.01 -7.68 26.29
CA ALA A 72 -5.79 -8.16 25.64
C ALA A 72 -6.10 -8.97 24.36
N LEU A 73 -7.07 -9.88 24.44
CA LEU A 73 -7.52 -10.68 23.31
C LEU A 73 -8.16 -9.81 22.20
N PHE A 74 -8.87 -8.75 22.56
CA PHE A 74 -9.42 -7.81 21.61
C PHE A 74 -8.31 -7.11 20.80
N PHE A 75 -7.26 -6.60 21.46
CA PHE A 75 -6.12 -5.99 20.76
C PHE A 75 -5.38 -6.99 19.87
N TYR A 76 -5.23 -8.23 20.33
CA TYR A 76 -4.66 -9.31 19.52
C TYR A 76 -5.47 -9.53 18.23
N PHE A 77 -6.80 -9.61 18.31
CA PHE A 77 -7.65 -9.73 17.12
C PHE A 77 -7.67 -8.47 16.25
N VAL A 78 -7.53 -7.28 16.84
CA VAL A 78 -7.37 -6.03 16.06
C VAL A 78 -6.11 -6.11 15.21
N ARG A 79 -4.98 -6.57 15.76
CA ARG A 79 -3.73 -6.71 15.01
C ARG A 79 -3.90 -7.65 13.82
N ILE A 80 -4.42 -8.86 14.05
CA ILE A 80 -4.65 -9.83 12.97
C ILE A 80 -5.62 -9.26 11.92
N TYR A 81 -6.66 -8.54 12.35
CA TYR A 81 -7.60 -7.90 11.43
C TYR A 81 -6.92 -6.86 10.53
N VAL A 82 -6.00 -6.06 11.07
CA VAL A 82 -5.23 -5.08 10.30
C VAL A 82 -4.32 -5.78 9.30
N ASP A 83 -3.57 -6.80 9.73
CA ASP A 83 -2.69 -7.56 8.83
C ASP A 83 -3.49 -8.19 7.67
N LYS A 84 -4.67 -8.78 7.96
CA LYS A 84 -5.56 -9.33 6.92
C LYS A 84 -6.21 -8.28 6.03
N LYS A 85 -6.45 -7.08 6.54
CA LYS A 85 -6.93 -5.95 5.74
C LYS A 85 -5.88 -5.55 4.72
N GLU A 86 -4.61 -5.45 5.13
CA GLU A 86 -3.50 -5.09 4.25
C GLU A 86 -3.24 -6.16 3.17
N GLU A 87 -3.23 -7.45 3.54
CA GLU A 87 -3.16 -8.56 2.57
C GLU A 87 -4.28 -8.48 1.52
N ARG A 88 -5.50 -8.15 1.95
CA ARG A 88 -6.66 -7.98 1.06
C ARG A 88 -6.46 -6.81 0.11
N GLU A 89 -6.07 -5.65 0.62
CA GLU A 89 -5.87 -4.45 -0.20
C GLU A 89 -4.74 -4.67 -1.22
N LEU A 90 -3.66 -5.34 -0.85
CA LEU A 90 -2.60 -5.74 -1.78
C LEU A 90 -3.12 -6.67 -2.90
N ALA A 91 -3.91 -7.68 -2.54
CA ALA A 91 -4.53 -8.58 -3.51
C ALA A 91 -5.53 -7.86 -4.44
N GLU A 92 -6.24 -6.83 -3.95
CA GLU A 92 -7.11 -5.99 -4.77
C GLU A 92 -6.30 -5.21 -5.81
N LYS A 93 -5.13 -4.66 -5.44
CA LYS A 93 -4.21 -4.01 -6.39
C LYS A 93 -3.66 -4.99 -7.42
N LEU A 94 -3.32 -6.22 -7.02
CA LEU A 94 -2.84 -7.25 -7.95
C LEU A 94 -3.92 -7.67 -8.95
N VAL A 95 -5.17 -7.84 -8.51
CA VAL A 95 -6.32 -8.07 -9.39
C VAL A 95 -6.51 -6.91 -10.36
N PHE A 96 -6.45 -5.68 -9.89
CA PHE A 96 -6.52 -4.49 -10.73
C PHE A 96 -5.44 -4.50 -11.83
N LEU A 97 -4.17 -4.77 -11.47
CA LEU A 97 -3.07 -4.81 -12.42
C LEU A 97 -3.29 -5.89 -13.49
N CYS A 98 -3.62 -7.12 -13.09
CA CYS A 98 -3.87 -8.21 -14.03
C CYS A 98 -5.03 -7.89 -14.97
N GLN A 99 -6.14 -7.38 -14.41
CA GLN A 99 -7.32 -7.02 -15.19
C GLN A 99 -7.04 -5.87 -16.16
N ASN A 100 -6.23 -4.89 -15.75
CA ASN A 100 -5.82 -3.78 -16.60
C ASN A 100 -4.97 -4.25 -17.79
N GLU A 101 -3.99 -5.12 -17.55
CA GLU A 101 -3.15 -5.64 -18.64
C GLU A 101 -3.96 -6.52 -19.63
N LEU A 102 -4.89 -7.35 -19.14
CA LEU A 102 -5.81 -8.10 -20.01
C LEU A 102 -6.73 -7.16 -20.80
N ASN A 103 -7.25 -6.10 -20.17
CA ASN A 103 -8.06 -5.10 -20.85
C ASN A 103 -7.28 -4.38 -21.97
N ILE A 104 -6.02 -4.04 -21.74
CA ILE A 104 -5.15 -3.41 -22.73
C ILE A 104 -4.94 -4.34 -23.93
N GLN A 105 -4.79 -5.64 -23.70
CA GLN A 105 -4.68 -6.64 -24.77
C GLN A 105 -5.96 -6.74 -25.61
N GLU A 106 -7.13 -6.51 -25.02
CA GLU A 106 -8.42 -6.41 -25.72
C GLU A 106 -8.63 -5.07 -26.44
N GLY A 107 -7.66 -4.15 -26.38
CA GLY A 107 -7.75 -2.82 -26.99
C GLY A 107 -8.51 -1.78 -26.16
N LYS A 108 -8.77 -2.06 -24.88
CA LYS A 108 -9.30 -1.05 -23.95
C LYS A 108 -8.17 -0.12 -23.48
N LEU A 109 -8.54 1.07 -23.04
CA LEU A 109 -7.58 2.04 -22.53
C LEU A 109 -6.98 1.61 -21.19
N ASN A 110 -5.70 1.95 -20.99
CA ASN A 110 -5.01 1.77 -19.72
C ASN A 110 -5.65 2.64 -18.63
N GLN A 111 -5.87 2.06 -17.44
CA GLN A 111 -6.49 2.73 -16.29
C GLN A 111 -5.52 3.55 -15.42
N PHE A 112 -4.22 3.52 -15.71
CA PHE A 112 -3.25 4.43 -15.11
C PHE A 112 -3.43 5.88 -15.62
N ASN A 113 -2.78 6.84 -14.95
CA ASN A 113 -2.80 8.26 -15.32
C ASN A 113 -2.44 8.43 -16.81
N ASN A 114 -3.22 9.23 -17.52
CA ASN A 114 -3.07 9.50 -18.95
C ASN A 114 -1.98 10.57 -19.24
N GLY A 115 -1.44 11.21 -18.20
CA GLY A 115 -0.39 12.20 -18.28
C GLY A 115 -0.84 13.54 -18.85
N GLU A 116 -2.14 13.82 -18.88
CA GLU A 116 -2.69 15.08 -19.41
C GLU A 116 -2.10 16.31 -18.72
N ALA A 117 -1.82 16.21 -17.40
CA ALA A 117 -1.14 17.25 -16.63
C ALA A 117 0.26 17.61 -17.14
N TYR A 118 0.89 16.72 -17.91
CA TYR A 118 2.22 16.94 -18.51
C TYR A 118 2.15 17.47 -19.94
N SER A 119 0.97 17.57 -20.55
CA SER A 119 0.79 18.06 -21.91
C SER A 119 1.13 19.55 -22.04
N SER A 120 1.54 19.97 -23.23
CA SER A 120 1.82 21.37 -23.57
C SER A 120 1.81 21.55 -25.09
N TYR A 121 1.02 22.51 -25.55
CA TYR A 121 0.64 22.68 -26.95
C TYR A 121 1.75 23.15 -27.89
N GLU A 122 2.90 23.60 -27.37
CA GLU A 122 3.95 24.26 -28.17
C GLU A 122 5.14 23.34 -28.51
N LYS A 123 5.07 22.04 -28.19
CA LYS A 123 6.20 21.12 -28.39
C LYS A 123 5.82 19.90 -29.21
N TYR A 124 6.85 19.24 -29.74
CA TYR A 124 6.76 18.07 -30.61
C TYR A 124 5.86 16.94 -30.05
N TYR A 125 5.78 16.82 -28.72
CA TYR A 125 5.00 15.77 -28.07
C TYR A 125 3.49 16.00 -28.13
N SER A 126 3.03 17.19 -28.51
CA SER A 126 1.63 17.46 -28.84
C SER A 126 1.24 16.83 -30.17
N ASP A 127 2.10 16.94 -31.19
CA ASP A 127 1.83 16.37 -32.52
C ASP A 127 1.96 14.84 -32.54
N LEU A 128 2.77 14.28 -31.63
CA LEU A 128 2.99 12.84 -31.50
C LEU A 128 2.01 12.16 -30.52
N ASP A 129 1.00 12.87 -30.02
CA ASP A 129 0.03 12.38 -29.03
C ASP A 129 0.71 11.66 -27.84
N VAL A 130 1.75 12.28 -27.28
CA VAL A 130 2.54 11.66 -26.21
C VAL A 130 1.79 11.65 -24.88
N PHE A 131 0.95 12.66 -24.62
CA PHE A 131 0.21 12.83 -23.36
C PHE A 131 -1.30 12.98 -23.62
N GLY A 132 -2.12 12.59 -22.65
CA GLY A 132 -3.58 12.68 -22.73
C GLY A 132 -4.26 11.34 -23.04
N ASN A 133 -5.55 11.39 -23.38
CA ASN A 133 -6.36 10.19 -23.58
C ASN A 133 -5.97 9.44 -24.87
N GLY A 134 -5.71 8.14 -24.77
CA GLY A 134 -5.22 7.29 -25.87
C GLY A 134 -3.76 7.53 -26.24
N SER A 135 -3.01 8.30 -25.45
CA SER A 135 -1.64 8.72 -25.76
C SER A 135 -0.60 7.62 -25.55
N LEU A 136 0.63 7.86 -26.04
CA LEU A 136 1.78 7.00 -25.78
C LEU A 136 2.04 6.87 -24.27
N PHE A 137 2.00 7.97 -23.51
CA PHE A 137 2.19 7.94 -22.06
C PHE A 137 1.15 7.04 -21.40
N GLN A 138 -0.14 7.23 -21.72
CA GLN A 138 -1.19 6.36 -21.18
C GLN A 138 -0.94 4.89 -21.56
N LEU A 139 -0.51 4.61 -22.79
CA LEU A 139 -0.23 3.25 -23.24
C LEU A 139 0.91 2.60 -22.46
N ILE A 140 1.99 3.33 -22.14
CA ILE A 140 3.20 2.77 -21.51
C ILE A 140 3.22 2.89 -19.98
N ASN A 141 2.41 3.76 -19.38
CA ASN A 141 2.42 4.05 -17.96
C ASN A 141 2.05 2.83 -17.07
N ARG A 142 2.98 2.41 -16.21
CA ARG A 142 2.81 1.44 -15.10
C ARG A 142 3.35 1.97 -13.77
N THR A 143 3.59 3.28 -13.70
CA THR A 143 4.15 3.90 -12.50
C THR A 143 3.09 3.94 -11.41
N SER A 144 3.50 3.61 -10.19
CA SER A 144 2.61 3.52 -9.02
C SER A 144 2.78 4.68 -8.04
N THR A 145 3.67 5.64 -8.37
CA THR A 145 3.99 6.82 -7.55
C THR A 145 4.05 8.05 -8.44
N THR A 146 3.77 9.23 -7.88
CA THR A 146 3.84 10.51 -8.62
C THR A 146 5.24 10.82 -9.10
N ILE A 147 6.27 10.48 -8.32
CA ILE A 147 7.68 10.62 -8.73
C ILE A 147 8.00 9.74 -9.94
N GLY A 148 7.44 8.53 -10.00
CA GLY A 148 7.56 7.66 -11.15
C GLY A 148 6.89 8.27 -12.39
N GLU A 149 5.68 8.81 -12.24
CA GLU A 149 4.96 9.52 -13.30
C GLU A 149 5.77 10.71 -13.82
N ASP A 150 6.28 11.55 -12.93
CA ASP A 150 7.13 12.70 -13.24
C ASP A 150 8.40 12.29 -13.98
N THR A 151 9.06 11.21 -13.53
CA THR A 151 10.28 10.69 -14.14
C THR A 151 10.01 10.18 -15.56
N LEU A 152 8.93 9.41 -15.75
CA LEU A 152 8.54 8.91 -17.07
C LEU A 152 8.15 10.06 -18.01
N ALA A 153 7.38 11.03 -17.51
CA ALA A 153 6.99 12.19 -18.29
C ALA A 153 8.21 13.03 -18.71
N ALA A 154 9.18 13.23 -17.81
CA ALA A 154 10.42 13.92 -18.12
C ALA A 154 11.22 13.18 -19.21
N GLN A 155 11.33 11.85 -19.11
CA GLN A 155 12.03 11.04 -20.12
C GLN A 155 11.35 11.08 -21.50
N LEU A 156 10.02 11.20 -21.57
CA LEU A 156 9.31 11.35 -22.85
C LEU A 156 9.39 12.77 -23.42
N LYS A 157 9.49 13.79 -22.55
CA LYS A 157 9.66 15.21 -22.94
C LYS A 157 11.07 15.56 -23.40
N ASP A 158 12.07 14.86 -22.88
CA ASP A 158 13.47 15.02 -23.23
C ASP A 158 14.17 13.65 -23.28
N PRO A 159 13.99 12.90 -24.39
CA PRO A 159 14.58 11.58 -24.55
C PRO A 159 16.10 11.63 -24.49
N ALA A 160 16.71 10.67 -23.79
CA ALA A 160 18.15 10.60 -23.67
C ALA A 160 18.81 10.48 -25.06
N ALA A 161 19.74 11.39 -25.37
CA ALA A 161 20.56 11.33 -26.58
C ALA A 161 21.85 10.51 -26.39
N ASP A 162 22.24 10.24 -25.14
CA ASP A 162 23.44 9.49 -24.80
C ASP A 162 23.22 7.98 -24.94
N LYS A 163 24.05 7.36 -25.79
CA LYS A 163 24.04 5.91 -26.05
C LYS A 163 24.20 5.10 -24.77
N GLN A 164 25.08 5.50 -23.84
CA GLN A 164 25.31 4.73 -22.62
C GLN A 164 24.05 4.67 -21.75
N LYS A 165 23.36 5.80 -21.60
CA LYS A 165 22.08 5.86 -20.88
C LYS A 165 21.00 5.01 -21.54
N ILE A 166 20.87 5.09 -22.87
CA ILE A 166 19.89 4.29 -23.61
C ILE A 166 20.15 2.80 -23.41
N THR A 167 21.39 2.34 -23.59
CA THR A 167 21.76 0.93 -23.44
C THR A 167 21.55 0.45 -22.00
N GLY A 168 21.92 1.26 -21.00
CA GLY A 168 21.68 0.93 -19.59
C GLY A 168 20.19 0.75 -19.27
N THR A 169 19.32 1.62 -19.77
CA THR A 169 17.86 1.46 -19.61
C THR A 169 17.35 0.20 -20.30
N GLN A 170 17.83 -0.11 -21.51
CA GLN A 170 17.44 -1.32 -22.23
C GLN A 170 17.88 -2.61 -21.52
N GLU A 171 19.06 -2.61 -20.91
CA GLU A 171 19.56 -3.73 -20.10
C GLU A 171 18.71 -3.92 -18.84
N ALA A 172 18.38 -2.84 -18.11
CA ALA A 172 17.49 -2.90 -16.96
C ALA A 172 16.10 -3.42 -17.32
N ILE A 173 15.53 -3.01 -18.47
CA ILE A 173 14.25 -3.53 -18.96
C ILE A 173 14.35 -5.03 -19.26
N LYS A 174 15.45 -5.48 -19.89
CA LYS A 174 15.66 -6.91 -20.20
C LYS A 174 15.79 -7.74 -18.93
N GLU A 175 16.49 -7.25 -17.91
CA GLU A 175 16.63 -7.92 -16.62
C GLU A 175 15.27 -8.12 -15.93
N LEU A 176 14.43 -7.08 -15.92
CA LEU A 176 13.13 -7.11 -15.24
C LEU A 176 12.03 -7.82 -16.03
N LYS A 177 12.20 -8.01 -17.34
CA LYS A 177 11.17 -8.57 -18.24
C LYS A 177 10.56 -9.86 -17.70
N ASP A 178 11.42 -10.83 -17.34
CA ASP A 178 11.01 -12.18 -16.97
C ASP A 178 10.55 -12.28 -15.49
N GLN A 179 10.72 -11.21 -14.72
CA GLN A 179 10.37 -11.15 -13.29
C GLN A 179 8.92 -10.68 -13.06
N LEU A 180 7.95 -11.27 -13.76
CA LEU A 180 6.54 -10.83 -13.77
C LEU A 180 5.97 -10.58 -12.35
N LYS A 181 6.09 -11.57 -11.46
CA LYS A 181 5.57 -11.47 -10.08
C LYS A 181 6.20 -10.35 -9.28
N GLN A 182 7.49 -10.12 -9.44
CA GLN A 182 8.21 -9.06 -8.71
C GLN A 182 7.80 -7.69 -9.24
N ARG A 183 7.67 -7.53 -10.56
CA ARG A 183 7.16 -6.30 -11.18
C ARG A 183 5.75 -5.98 -10.68
N GLN A 184 4.83 -6.95 -10.71
CA GLN A 184 3.47 -6.74 -10.21
C GLN A 184 3.44 -6.42 -8.72
N LEU A 185 4.22 -7.14 -7.90
CA LEU A 185 4.27 -6.90 -6.46
C LEU A 185 4.80 -5.49 -6.15
N LEU A 186 5.83 -5.04 -6.87
CA LEU A 186 6.36 -3.69 -6.76
C LEU A 186 5.31 -2.63 -7.12
N SER A 187 4.65 -2.78 -8.27
CA SER A 187 3.58 -1.88 -8.69
C SER A 187 2.40 -1.89 -7.70
N ALA A 188 1.97 -3.06 -7.23
CA ALA A 188 0.87 -3.21 -6.29
C ALA A 188 1.16 -2.56 -4.93
N LYS A 189 2.38 -2.72 -4.41
CA LYS A 189 2.82 -2.05 -3.18
C LYS A 189 2.86 -0.53 -3.34
N GLY A 190 3.37 -0.03 -4.46
CA GLY A 190 3.34 1.42 -4.73
C GLY A 190 1.90 1.97 -4.78
N LEU A 191 0.99 1.23 -5.43
CA LEU A 191 -0.44 1.58 -5.49
C LEU A 191 -1.17 1.47 -4.14
N LEU A 192 -0.65 0.65 -3.22
CA LEU A 192 -1.22 0.46 -1.89
C LEU A 192 -0.92 1.63 -0.97
N TYR A 193 0.34 2.06 -0.91
CA TYR A 193 0.78 3.10 0.02
C TYR A 193 0.70 4.52 -0.55
N HIS A 194 0.44 4.68 -1.85
CA HIS A 194 0.24 5.95 -2.56
C HIS A 194 1.23 7.04 -2.09
N TYR A 195 2.49 6.85 -2.45
CA TYR A 195 3.54 7.81 -2.12
C TYR A 195 3.37 9.07 -2.96
N ASP A 196 3.07 10.18 -2.30
CA ASP A 196 3.01 11.48 -2.96
C ASP A 196 4.35 12.22 -2.87
N SER A 197 4.58 13.14 -3.80
CA SER A 197 5.81 13.95 -3.85
C SER A 197 6.00 14.79 -2.58
N ASN A 198 4.90 15.15 -1.91
CA ASN A 198 4.91 15.81 -0.60
C ASN A 198 5.42 14.92 0.54
N ASP A 199 5.19 13.61 0.49
CA ASP A 199 5.64 12.71 1.57
C ASP A 199 7.17 12.58 1.57
N LEU A 200 7.78 12.51 0.38
CA LEU A 200 9.24 12.50 0.27
C LEU A 200 9.87 13.84 0.66
N SER A 201 9.25 14.97 0.33
CA SER A 201 9.78 16.27 0.75
C SER A 201 9.74 16.41 2.26
N GLN A 202 8.69 15.92 2.92
CA GLN A 202 8.60 15.85 4.39
C GLN A 202 9.67 14.93 5.00
N ILE A 203 9.94 13.76 4.42
CA ILE A 203 10.99 12.87 4.92
C ILE A 203 12.36 13.50 4.75
N ASN A 204 12.65 14.10 3.60
CA ASN A 204 13.91 14.81 3.40
C ASN A 204 14.06 15.98 4.39
N GLN A 205 12.98 16.73 4.62
CA GLN A 205 12.96 17.79 5.61
C GLN A 205 13.27 17.25 7.01
N TRP A 206 12.60 16.17 7.42
CA TRP A 206 12.82 15.51 8.70
C TRP A 206 14.25 14.99 8.87
N LEU A 207 14.82 14.37 7.83
CA LEU A 207 16.23 13.92 7.81
C LEU A 207 17.23 15.06 7.95
N THR A 208 16.85 16.27 7.52
CA THR A 208 17.70 17.46 7.57
C THR A 208 17.46 18.29 8.84
N GLU A 209 16.41 17.97 9.60
CA GLU A 209 16.05 18.66 10.83
C GLU A 209 17.06 18.32 11.93
N LYS A 210 17.66 19.34 12.55
CA LYS A 210 18.58 19.13 13.68
C LYS A 210 17.81 18.64 14.89
N GLU A 211 18.34 17.65 15.60
CA GLU A 211 17.75 17.14 16.85
C GLU A 211 17.71 18.24 17.95
N VAL A 212 16.60 18.97 18.04
CA VAL A 212 16.45 20.08 19.01
C VAL A 212 16.22 19.57 20.45
N PHE A 213 15.57 18.41 20.61
CA PHE A 213 15.06 17.97 21.92
C PHE A 213 15.97 17.04 22.71
N ILE A 214 16.88 16.30 22.05
CA ILE A 214 17.65 15.21 22.69
C ILE A 214 18.81 15.75 23.56
N ASN A 215 19.24 16.99 23.33
CA ASN A 215 20.42 17.56 23.99
C ASN A 215 20.14 18.40 25.26
N HIS A 216 18.88 18.58 25.66
CA HIS A 216 18.56 19.36 26.87
C HIS A 216 18.42 18.47 28.14
N PRO A 217 19.11 18.79 29.25
CA PRO A 217 19.19 17.93 30.43
C PRO A 217 17.86 17.78 31.19
N TRP A 218 16.94 18.74 31.09
CA TRP A 218 15.63 18.69 31.73
C TRP A 218 14.72 17.60 31.12
N TYR A 219 14.88 17.28 29.83
CA TYR A 219 14.08 16.27 29.15
C TYR A 219 14.38 14.86 29.67
N ARG A 220 15.66 14.57 29.96
CA ARG A 220 16.06 13.31 30.61
C ARG A 220 15.41 13.14 31.98
N ILE A 221 15.32 14.23 32.76
CA ILE A 221 14.68 14.21 34.08
C ILE A 221 13.17 13.96 33.92
N ALA A 222 12.51 14.68 33.01
CA ALA A 222 11.08 14.51 32.74
C ALA A 222 10.72 13.07 32.31
N LEU A 223 11.58 12.41 31.54
CA LEU A 223 11.39 11.04 31.06
C LEU A 223 11.34 10.00 32.19
N TRP A 224 12.07 10.23 33.29
CA TRP A 224 12.02 9.38 34.49
C TRP A 224 10.90 9.78 35.45
N LEU A 225 10.61 11.08 35.56
CA LEU A 225 9.62 11.61 36.50
C LEU A 225 8.18 11.25 36.13
N LEU A 226 7.85 11.25 34.84
CA LEU A 226 6.52 10.90 34.31
C LEU A 226 6.05 9.47 34.68
N PRO A 227 6.83 8.40 34.41
CA PRO A 227 6.42 7.05 34.79
C PRO A 227 6.40 6.86 36.32
N LEU A 228 7.31 7.51 37.06
CA LEU A 228 7.30 7.46 38.53
C LEU A 228 6.04 8.09 39.13
N LEU A 229 5.62 9.24 38.62
CA LEU A 229 4.35 9.88 39.01
C LEU A 229 3.15 8.97 38.71
N GLY A 230 3.12 8.32 37.54
CA GLY A 230 2.05 7.39 37.18
C GLY A 230 2.00 6.15 38.07
N ILE A 231 3.13 5.58 38.46
CA ILE A 231 3.19 4.46 39.40
C ILE A 231 2.75 4.91 40.79
N SER A 232 3.17 6.11 41.23
CA SER A 232 2.79 6.66 42.53
C SER A 232 1.28 6.90 42.66
N THR A 233 0.62 7.39 41.60
CA THR A 233 -0.84 7.59 41.63
C THR A 233 -1.60 6.28 41.64
N LEU A 234 -1.12 5.25 40.94
CA LEU A 234 -1.69 3.90 40.99
C LEU A 234 -1.53 3.26 42.36
N LEU A 235 -0.37 3.43 43.02
CA LEU A 235 -0.14 2.94 44.38
C LEU A 235 -1.04 3.66 45.39
N TYR A 236 -1.20 4.98 45.28
CA TYR A 236 -2.13 5.74 46.12
C TYR A 236 -3.59 5.33 45.92
N TRP A 237 -3.96 4.88 44.73
CA TRP A 237 -5.32 4.37 44.49
C TRP A 237 -5.55 2.97 45.09
N PHE A 238 -4.48 2.20 45.31
CA PHE A 238 -4.55 0.82 45.80
C PHE A 238 -4.42 0.68 47.32
N PHE A 239 -3.85 1.69 47.99
CA PHE A 239 -3.69 1.78 49.46
C PHE A 239 -4.63 2.82 50.07
#